data_AF-A0A5N7ZAL5-F1
#
_entry.id   AF-A0A5N7ZAL5-F1
#
_cell.length_a   1.000
_cell.length_b   1.000
_cell.length_c   1.000
_cell.angle_alpha   90.00
_cell.angle_beta   90.00
_cell.angle_gamma   90.00
#
_symmetry.space_group_name_H-M   'P 1'
#
loop_
_entity.id
_entity.type
_entity.pdbx_description
1 polymer ?
#
loop_
_entity_poly.entity_id
_entity_poly.type
_entity_poly.pdbx_seq_one_letter_code
_entity_poly.pdbx_strand_id
1 'polypeptide(L)'
;MIFSIIIKNQLNELIDDLKNENIDLNQRNEFGNTPLHVACNSIYAINKEIVEVLLKHPLDINARGIDDCTPLYYAIGKGDNEVVQILIDNGADVNIPDSYGNTPLMTAADMFDDDATIIQLLLENGADPHQKNNYGVSVYKLLEMPGNASIRNLFPPEN
;
A
#
# COMPACT_ATOMS: atom_id res chain seq x y z
N MET A 1 13.04 -17.88 6.00
CA MET A 1 12.59 -18.81 4.94
C MET A 1 11.54 -18.13 4.06
N ILE A 2 10.34 -17.86 4.57
CA ILE A 2 9.27 -17.23 3.77
C ILE A 2 9.63 -15.90 3.10
N PHE A 3 10.33 -15.00 3.82
CA PHE A 3 10.76 -13.72 3.24
C PHE A 3 11.69 -13.89 2.03
N SER A 4 12.63 -14.85 2.07
CA SER A 4 13.53 -15.06 0.94
C SER A 4 12.81 -15.66 -0.26
N ILE A 5 11.81 -16.51 -0.02
CA ILE A 5 10.97 -17.11 -1.07
C ILE A 5 10.19 -16.01 -1.80
N ILE A 6 9.59 -15.08 -1.05
CA ILE A 6 8.86 -13.92 -1.61
C ILE A 6 9.81 -13.04 -2.42
N ILE A 7 10.97 -12.65 -1.85
CA ILE A 7 11.95 -11.79 -2.54
C ILE A 7 12.44 -12.41 -3.85
N LYS A 8 12.63 -13.74 -3.87
CA LYS A 8 13.07 -14.48 -5.05
C LYS A 8 11.93 -14.85 -6.00
N ASN A 9 10.70 -14.42 -5.74
CA ASN A 9 9.50 -14.75 -6.52
C ASN A 9 9.26 -16.26 -6.71
N GLN A 10 9.52 -17.06 -5.67
CA GLN A 10 9.40 -18.52 -5.72
C GLN A 10 7.97 -18.98 -5.38
N LEU A 11 6.99 -18.65 -6.23
CA LEU A 11 5.55 -18.88 -5.98
C LEU A 11 5.20 -20.33 -5.60
N ASN A 12 5.77 -21.33 -6.27
CA ASN A 12 5.48 -22.74 -5.96
C ASN A 12 6.00 -23.14 -4.57
N GLU A 13 7.21 -22.69 -4.23
CA GLU A 13 7.81 -22.94 -2.91
C GLU A 13 7.02 -22.22 -1.81
N LEU A 14 6.53 -21.00 -2.08
CA LEU A 14 5.62 -20.29 -1.19
C LEU A 14 4.32 -21.08 -0.95
N ILE A 15 3.67 -21.55 -2.03
CA ILE A 15 2.44 -22.35 -1.93
C ILE A 15 2.68 -23.64 -1.14
N ASP A 16 3.82 -24.29 -1.32
CA ASP A 16 4.17 -25.49 -0.58
C ASP A 16 4.42 -25.20 0.91
N ASP A 17 5.14 -24.13 1.22
CA ASP A 17 5.38 -23.69 2.60
C ASP A 17 4.06 -23.35 3.31
N LEU A 18 3.16 -22.62 2.66
CA LEU A 18 1.86 -22.21 3.23
C LEU A 18 0.89 -23.36 3.51
N LYS A 19 1.16 -24.57 3.02
CA LYS A 19 0.41 -25.77 3.44
C LYS A 19 0.70 -26.16 4.90
N ASN A 20 1.81 -25.68 5.46
CA ASN A 20 2.14 -25.86 6.87
C ASN A 20 1.41 -24.79 7.71
N GLU A 21 0.38 -25.20 8.45
CA GLU A 21 -0.46 -24.31 9.27
C GLU A 21 0.29 -23.53 10.37
N ASN A 22 1.56 -23.83 10.62
CA ASN A 22 2.39 -23.15 11.62
C ASN A 22 3.10 -21.89 11.11
N ILE A 23 2.92 -21.49 9.85
CA ILE A 23 3.53 -20.27 9.33
C ILE A 23 2.77 -19.04 9.85
N ASP A 24 3.45 -18.21 10.63
CA ASP A 24 2.96 -16.91 11.06
C ASP A 24 3.22 -15.84 9.98
N LEU A 25 2.17 -15.47 9.25
CA LEU A 25 2.20 -14.41 8.24
C LEU A 25 2.22 -12.99 8.81
N ASN A 26 2.18 -12.83 10.13
CA ASN A 26 2.37 -11.56 10.81
C ASN A 26 3.75 -11.43 11.44
N GLN A 27 4.59 -12.48 11.36
CA GLN A 27 5.97 -12.39 11.79
C GLN A 27 6.66 -11.25 11.03
N ARG A 28 7.41 -10.43 11.76
CA ARG A 28 8.19 -9.32 11.18
C ARG A 28 9.62 -9.77 10.92
N ASN A 29 10.19 -9.35 9.80
CA ASN A 29 11.61 -9.49 9.52
C ASN A 29 12.44 -8.48 10.34
N GLU A 30 13.77 -8.47 10.13
CA GLU A 30 14.70 -7.56 10.82
C GLU A 30 14.45 -6.06 10.55
N PHE A 31 13.70 -5.74 9.51
CA PHE A 31 13.29 -4.38 9.16
C PHE A 31 11.90 -4.03 9.71
N GLY A 32 11.23 -4.94 10.43
CA GLY A 32 9.88 -4.70 10.95
C GLY A 32 8.75 -5.01 9.96
N ASN A 33 9.05 -5.54 8.77
CA ASN A 33 8.08 -5.80 7.72
C ASN A 33 7.53 -7.24 7.79
N THR A 34 6.23 -7.40 7.55
CA THR A 34 5.57 -8.71 7.38
C THR A 34 5.78 -9.26 5.96
N PRO A 35 5.53 -10.56 5.70
CA PRO A 35 5.54 -11.13 4.36
C PRO A 35 4.76 -10.32 3.32
N LEU A 36 3.59 -9.78 3.68
CA LEU A 36 2.76 -8.98 2.77
C LEU A 36 3.43 -7.65 2.41
N HIS A 37 4.09 -6.97 3.36
CA HIS A 37 4.89 -5.77 3.04
C HIS A 37 5.99 -6.09 2.03
N VAL A 38 6.69 -7.22 2.21
CA VAL A 38 7.79 -7.62 1.32
C VAL A 38 7.27 -7.96 -0.08
N ALA A 39 6.08 -8.58 -0.19
CA ALA A 39 5.43 -8.82 -1.47
C ALA A 39 5.06 -7.51 -2.18
N CYS A 40 4.51 -6.53 -1.45
CA CYS A 40 4.11 -5.23 -1.99
C CYS A 40 5.27 -4.25 -2.23
N ASN A 41 6.46 -4.50 -1.69
CA ASN A 41 7.65 -3.66 -1.85
C ASN A 41 8.78 -4.36 -2.63
N SER A 42 8.44 -5.09 -3.68
CA SER A 42 9.42 -5.72 -4.56
C SER A 42 10.40 -4.69 -5.15
N ILE A 43 11.68 -5.07 -5.25
CA ILE A 43 12.68 -4.26 -5.98
C ILE A 43 12.50 -4.34 -7.50
N TYR A 44 11.75 -5.34 -7.97
CA TYR A 44 11.33 -5.50 -9.36
C TYR A 44 9.84 -5.11 -9.47
N ALA A 45 9.10 -5.71 -10.40
CA ALA A 45 7.64 -5.66 -10.38
C ALA A 45 7.10 -6.46 -9.18
N ILE A 46 5.92 -6.05 -8.68
CA ILE A 46 5.19 -6.84 -7.69
C ILE A 46 4.64 -8.09 -8.39
N ASN A 47 4.83 -9.26 -7.76
CA ASN A 47 4.20 -10.49 -8.22
C ASN A 47 2.82 -10.59 -7.57
N LYS A 48 1.77 -10.27 -8.34
CA LYS A 48 0.39 -10.28 -7.85
C LYS A 48 -0.07 -11.65 -7.37
N GLU A 49 0.37 -12.75 -8.01
CA GLU A 49 0.00 -14.09 -7.58
C GLU A 49 0.53 -14.39 -6.17
N ILE A 50 1.71 -13.86 -5.81
CA ILE A 50 2.24 -13.96 -4.44
C ILE A 50 1.36 -13.16 -3.47
N VAL A 51 0.96 -11.94 -3.82
CA VAL A 51 0.07 -11.12 -2.97
C VAL A 51 -1.27 -11.85 -2.75
N GLU A 52 -1.92 -12.30 -3.82
CA GLU A 52 -3.18 -13.04 -3.75
C GLU A 52 -3.06 -14.34 -2.96
N VAL A 53 -1.95 -15.07 -3.09
CA VAL A 53 -1.71 -16.29 -2.31
C VAL A 53 -1.60 -15.96 -0.83
N LEU A 54 -0.85 -14.92 -0.45
CA LEU A 54 -0.75 -14.52 0.97
C LEU A 54 -2.11 -14.12 1.54
N LEU A 55 -2.90 -13.34 0.80
CA LEU A 55 -4.22 -12.84 1.23
C LEU A 55 -5.27 -13.95 1.43
N LYS A 56 -5.06 -15.15 0.90
CA LYS A 56 -5.93 -16.32 1.15
C LYS A 56 -5.74 -16.92 2.54
N HIS A 57 -4.75 -16.47 3.29
CA HIS A 57 -4.44 -16.95 4.64
C HIS A 57 -4.67 -15.87 5.70
N PRO A 58 -4.91 -16.24 6.96
CA PRO A 58 -5.06 -15.28 8.04
C PRO A 58 -3.79 -14.44 8.22
N LEU A 59 -3.91 -13.13 8.00
CA LEU A 59 -2.87 -12.14 8.23
C LEU A 59 -3.51 -10.79 8.56
N ASP A 60 -2.72 -9.87 9.10
CA ASP A 60 -3.09 -8.47 9.27
C ASP A 60 -2.70 -7.70 8.01
N ILE A 61 -3.69 -7.42 7.15
CA ILE A 61 -3.51 -6.67 5.91
C ILE A 61 -3.08 -5.22 6.17
N ASN A 62 -3.36 -4.72 7.36
CA ASN A 62 -3.11 -3.35 7.81
C ASN A 62 -1.91 -3.26 8.76
N ALA A 63 -1.10 -4.33 8.83
CA ALA A 63 0.09 -4.36 9.66
C ALA A 63 0.97 -3.14 9.37
N ARG A 64 1.53 -2.55 10.43
CA ARG A 64 2.45 -1.40 10.34
C ARG A 64 3.89 -1.90 10.35
N GLY A 65 4.59 -1.70 9.24
CA GLY A 65 5.98 -2.08 9.01
C GLY A 65 6.99 -1.04 9.46
N ILE A 66 8.10 -0.91 8.72
CA ILE A 66 9.06 0.20 8.92
C ILE A 66 8.40 1.55 8.63
N ASP A 67 8.72 2.54 9.45
CA ASP A 67 8.15 3.89 9.40
C ASP A 67 6.61 3.89 9.41
N ASP A 68 6.03 2.88 10.05
CA ASP A 68 4.58 2.70 10.19
C ASP A 68 3.82 2.52 8.86
N CYS A 69 4.54 2.28 7.77
CA CYS A 69 3.98 2.05 6.44
C CYS A 69 3.23 0.71 6.37
N THR A 70 2.09 0.68 5.67
CA THR A 70 1.30 -0.52 5.42
C THR A 70 1.69 -1.20 4.11
N PRO A 71 1.21 -2.44 3.83
CA PRO A 71 1.35 -3.03 2.51
C PRO A 71 0.72 -2.18 1.39
N LEU A 72 -0.41 -1.52 1.67
CA LEU A 72 -1.06 -0.59 0.75
C LEU A 72 -0.17 0.60 0.41
N TYR A 73 0.49 1.19 1.42
CA TYR A 73 1.48 2.26 1.19
C TYR A 73 2.56 1.84 0.21
N TYR A 74 3.10 0.62 0.35
CA TYR A 74 4.13 0.13 -0.57
C TYR A 74 3.61 -0.10 -1.98
N ALA A 75 2.42 -0.69 -2.15
CA ALA A 75 1.82 -0.88 -3.47
C ALA A 75 1.58 0.46 -4.18
N ILE A 76 1.10 1.47 -3.44
CA ILE A 76 0.96 2.85 -3.93
C ILE A 76 2.32 3.40 -4.34
N GLY A 77 3.34 3.28 -3.50
CA GLY A 77 4.70 3.76 -3.82
C GLY A 77 5.34 3.10 -5.05
N LYS A 78 4.81 1.96 -5.50
CA LYS A 78 5.23 1.28 -6.73
C LYS A 78 4.37 1.64 -7.95
N GLY A 79 3.25 2.32 -7.76
CA GLY A 79 2.32 2.67 -8.84
C GLY A 79 1.60 1.45 -9.43
N ASP A 80 1.48 0.36 -8.66
CA ASP A 80 0.86 -0.87 -9.15
C ASP A 80 -0.66 -0.84 -8.90
N ASN A 81 -1.38 -0.27 -9.87
CA ASN A 81 -2.83 -0.08 -9.81
C ASN A 81 -3.57 -1.40 -9.52
N GLU A 82 -3.09 -2.53 -10.07
CA GLU A 82 -3.72 -3.85 -9.88
C GLU A 82 -3.54 -4.33 -8.44
N VAL A 83 -2.32 -4.23 -7.88
CA VAL A 83 -2.06 -4.65 -6.49
C VAL A 83 -2.75 -3.72 -5.48
N VAL A 84 -2.82 -2.42 -5.76
CA VAL A 84 -3.60 -1.47 -4.95
C VAL A 84 -5.06 -1.90 -4.89
N GLN A 85 -5.68 -2.20 -6.04
CA GLN A 85 -7.05 -2.70 -6.09
C GLN A 85 -7.22 -3.99 -5.30
N ILE A 86 -6.33 -4.97 -5.49
CA ILE A 86 -6.36 -6.25 -4.78
C ILE A 86 -6.34 -6.04 -3.26
N LEU A 87 -5.48 -5.17 -2.74
CA LEU A 87 -5.40 -4.90 -1.31
C LEU A 87 -6.68 -4.25 -0.78
N ILE A 88 -7.21 -3.24 -1.50
CA ILE A 88 -8.47 -2.56 -1.13
C ILE A 88 -9.64 -3.55 -1.12
N ASP A 89 -9.76 -4.39 -2.16
CA ASP A 89 -10.82 -5.42 -2.27
C ASP A 89 -10.75 -6.44 -1.13
N ASN A 90 -9.58 -6.65 -0.53
CA ASN A 90 -9.36 -7.54 0.60
C ASN A 90 -9.38 -6.80 1.96
N GLY A 91 -9.83 -5.54 2.00
CA GLY A 91 -10.08 -4.80 3.24
C GLY A 91 -8.89 -4.01 3.78
N ALA A 92 -7.92 -3.65 2.93
CA ALA A 92 -6.90 -2.69 3.32
C ALA A 92 -7.53 -1.33 3.64
N ASP A 93 -7.17 -0.74 4.77
CA ASP A 93 -7.67 0.56 5.19
C ASP A 93 -6.90 1.67 4.45
N VAL A 94 -7.65 2.41 3.63
CA VAL A 94 -7.15 3.49 2.77
C VAL A 94 -6.77 4.77 3.50
N ASN A 95 -6.97 4.84 4.83
CA ASN A 95 -6.70 6.01 5.65
C ASN A 95 -5.56 5.84 6.66
N ILE A 96 -4.95 4.66 6.77
CA ILE A 96 -3.86 4.43 7.73
C ILE A 96 -2.62 5.25 7.34
N PRO A 97 -2.19 6.22 8.17
CA PRO A 97 -1.05 7.06 7.83
C PRO A 97 0.28 6.41 8.19
N ASP A 98 1.35 6.80 7.49
CA ASP A 98 2.73 6.50 7.86
C ASP A 98 3.14 7.21 9.17
N SER A 99 4.39 7.03 9.59
CA SER A 99 4.95 7.66 10.80
C SER A 99 5.02 9.19 10.74
N TYR A 100 4.95 9.78 9.54
CA TYR A 100 4.90 11.23 9.32
C TYR A 100 3.46 11.75 9.27
N GLY A 101 2.47 10.88 9.38
CA GLY A 101 1.06 11.23 9.28
C GLY A 101 0.56 11.33 7.83
N ASN A 102 1.37 10.99 6.83
CA ASN A 102 0.92 11.03 5.44
C ASN A 102 -0.06 9.89 5.19
N THR A 103 -1.25 10.23 4.67
CA THR A 103 -2.24 9.23 4.29
C THR A 103 -1.86 8.58 2.95
N PRO A 104 -2.40 7.39 2.64
CA PRO A 104 -2.24 6.77 1.33
C PRO A 104 -2.60 7.73 0.17
N LEU A 105 -3.63 8.56 0.37
CA LEU A 105 -4.06 9.58 -0.59
C LEU A 105 -3.03 10.71 -0.78
N MET A 106 -2.37 11.16 0.29
CA MET A 106 -1.26 12.12 0.18
C MET A 106 -0.07 11.52 -0.57
N THR A 107 0.30 10.27 -0.25
CA THR A 107 1.40 9.58 -0.93
C THR A 107 1.10 9.42 -2.43
N ALA A 108 -0.12 9.04 -2.80
CA ALA A 108 -0.51 8.93 -4.21
C ALA A 108 -0.44 10.28 -4.94
N ALA A 109 -0.90 11.37 -4.30
CA ALA A 109 -0.88 12.71 -4.88
C ALA A 109 0.53 13.34 -4.98
N ASP A 110 1.51 12.85 -4.22
CA ASP A 110 2.91 13.32 -4.30
C ASP A 110 3.72 12.58 -5.37
N MET A 111 3.25 11.40 -5.81
CA MET A 111 4.01 10.51 -6.70
C MET A 111 3.48 10.44 -8.13
N PHE A 112 2.18 10.62 -8.36
CA PHE A 112 1.53 10.33 -9.64
C PHE A 112 0.81 11.55 -10.23
N ASP A 113 1.57 12.44 -10.86
CA ASP A 113 1.02 13.61 -11.54
C ASP A 113 0.20 13.23 -12.81
N ASP A 114 0.54 12.10 -13.44
CA ASP A 114 0.01 11.68 -14.74
C ASP A 114 -0.94 10.47 -14.68
N ASP A 115 -0.86 9.61 -13.65
CA ASP A 115 -1.76 8.47 -13.45
C ASP A 115 -2.64 8.66 -12.21
N ALA A 116 -3.85 9.14 -12.45
CA ALA A 116 -4.87 9.39 -11.44
C ALA A 116 -5.55 8.12 -10.91
N THR A 117 -5.25 6.92 -11.44
CA THR A 117 -6.01 5.70 -11.15
C THR A 117 -6.00 5.39 -9.66
N ILE A 118 -4.83 5.40 -9.02
CA ILE A 118 -4.72 5.13 -7.57
C ILE A 118 -5.48 6.17 -6.75
N ILE A 119 -5.41 7.44 -7.13
CA ILE A 119 -6.14 8.52 -6.43
C ILE A 119 -7.65 8.26 -6.51
N GLN A 120 -8.16 7.90 -7.69
CA GLN A 120 -9.58 7.56 -7.87
C GLN A 120 -9.96 6.34 -7.02
N LEU A 121 -9.18 5.27 -7.05
CA LEU A 121 -9.43 4.08 -6.24
C LEU A 121 -9.50 4.40 -4.74
N LEU A 122 -8.58 5.21 -4.24
CA LEU A 122 -8.57 5.61 -2.84
C LEU A 122 -9.80 6.45 -2.48
N LEU A 123 -10.16 7.45 -3.29
CA LEU A 123 -11.33 8.30 -3.06
C LEU A 123 -12.64 7.51 -3.12
N GLU A 124 -12.79 6.62 -4.10
CA GLU A 124 -13.96 5.75 -4.26
C GLU A 124 -14.14 4.80 -3.06
N ASN A 125 -13.04 4.44 -2.39
CA ASN A 125 -13.05 3.58 -1.20
C ASN A 125 -12.96 4.35 0.12
N GLY A 126 -13.25 5.66 0.11
CA GLY A 126 -13.46 6.45 1.31
C GLY A 126 -12.19 7.03 1.94
N ALA A 127 -11.15 7.27 1.15
CA ALA A 127 -10.01 8.05 1.60
C ALA A 127 -10.43 9.49 1.94
N ASP A 128 -10.02 9.99 3.11
CA ASP A 128 -10.33 11.33 3.59
C ASP A 128 -9.31 12.37 3.06
N PRO A 129 -9.70 13.27 2.13
CA PRO A 129 -8.80 14.30 1.61
C PRO A 129 -8.53 15.43 2.62
N HIS A 130 -9.32 15.55 3.69
CA HIS A 130 -9.18 16.62 4.68
C HIS A 130 -8.22 16.27 5.82
N GLN A 131 -7.82 15.00 5.95
CA GLN A 131 -6.83 14.60 6.94
C GLN A 131 -5.54 15.39 6.73
N LYS A 132 -4.88 15.73 7.85
CA LYS A 132 -3.60 16.44 7.86
C LYS A 132 -2.53 15.55 8.45
N ASN A 133 -1.36 15.55 7.85
CA ASN A 133 -0.19 14.88 8.39
C ASN A 133 0.37 15.62 9.62
N ASN A 134 1.47 15.11 10.19
CA ASN A 134 2.07 15.67 11.40
C ASN A 134 2.63 17.10 11.21
N TYR A 135 2.71 17.57 9.97
CA TYR A 135 3.13 18.92 9.60
C TYR A 135 1.95 19.86 9.31
N GLY A 136 0.71 19.39 9.48
CA GLY A 136 -0.50 20.16 9.18
C GLY A 136 -0.81 20.27 7.68
N VAL A 137 -0.17 19.46 6.84
CA VAL A 137 -0.35 19.42 5.39
C VAL A 137 -1.45 18.41 5.04
N SER A 138 -2.46 18.85 4.28
CA SER A 138 -3.48 17.99 3.67
C SER A 138 -3.16 17.71 2.19
N VAL A 139 -3.90 16.81 1.55
CA VAL A 139 -3.74 16.57 0.10
C VAL A 139 -3.99 17.87 -0.70
N TYR A 140 -4.93 18.72 -0.27
CA TYR A 140 -5.20 20.02 -0.89
C TYR A 140 -3.97 20.91 -0.98
N LYS A 141 -3.11 20.89 0.06
CA LYS A 141 -1.88 21.66 0.04
C LYS A 141 -0.87 21.13 -0.97
N LEU A 142 -0.79 19.81 -1.14
CA LEU A 142 0.05 19.17 -2.17
C LEU A 142 -0.47 19.50 -3.57
N LEU A 143 -1.79 19.57 -3.74
CA LEU A 143 -2.41 19.94 -5.01
C LEU A 143 -2.02 21.34 -5.46
N GLU A 144 -1.64 22.28 -4.60
CA GLU A 144 -1.19 23.62 -5.00
C GLU A 144 0.19 23.62 -5.68
N MET A 145 0.97 22.54 -5.53
CA MET A 145 2.33 22.45 -6.08
C MET A 145 2.32 22.38 -7.61
N PRO A 146 3.36 22.86 -8.31
CA PRO A 146 3.52 22.67 -9.74
C PRO A 146 3.60 21.18 -10.07
N GLY A 147 2.84 20.71 -11.07
CA GLY A 147 2.77 19.28 -11.44
C GLY A 147 1.37 18.68 -11.23
N ASN A 148 0.74 18.99 -10.08
CA ASN A 148 -0.54 18.39 -9.66
C ASN A 148 -1.80 18.94 -10.33
N ALA A 149 -1.68 19.68 -11.43
CA ALA A 149 -2.83 20.32 -12.07
C ALA A 149 -3.86 19.31 -12.61
N SER A 150 -3.39 18.16 -13.08
CA SER A 150 -4.20 17.11 -13.70
C SER A 150 -5.13 16.40 -12.71
N ILE A 151 -4.68 16.25 -11.46
CA ILE A 151 -5.39 15.48 -10.42
C ILE A 151 -6.32 16.35 -9.55
N ARG A 152 -6.18 17.69 -9.58
CA ARG A 152 -7.00 18.63 -8.78
C ARG A 152 -8.50 18.40 -8.89
N ASN A 153 -8.98 18.13 -10.10
CA ASN A 153 -10.41 18.00 -10.39
C ASN A 153 -11.03 16.69 -9.84
N LEU A 154 -10.20 15.78 -9.31
CA LEU A 154 -10.66 14.53 -8.71
C LEU A 154 -11.18 14.70 -7.28
N PHE A 155 -10.72 15.76 -6.60
CA PHE A 155 -10.99 15.95 -5.19
C PHE A 155 -12.28 16.76 -4.98
N PRO A 156 -13.08 16.44 -3.94
CA PRO A 156 -14.15 17.34 -3.53
C PRO A 156 -13.55 18.68 -3.11
N PRO A 157 -14.28 19.79 -3.18
CA PRO A 157 -13.74 21.07 -2.78
C PRO A 157 -13.45 21.10 -1.26
N GLU A 158 -12.42 21.84 -0.85
CA GLU A 158 -11.83 21.79 0.52
C GLU A 158 -12.74 22.33 1.64
N ASN A 159 -13.82 23.02 1.27
CA ASN A 159 -14.60 23.96 2.11
C ASN A 159 -15.52 23.34 3.17
#